data_AF-D5FIH6-F1
#
_entry.id   AF-D5FIH6-F1
#
_cell.length_a   1.000
_cell.length_b   1.000
_cell.length_c   1.000
_cell.angle_alpha   90.00
_cell.angle_beta   90.00
_cell.angle_gamma   90.00
#
_symmetry.space_group_name_H-M   'P 1'
#
loop_
_entity.id
_entity.type
_entity.pdbx_description
1 polymer ?
#
loop_
_entity_poly.entity_id
_entity_poly.type
_entity_poly.pdbx_seq_one_letter_code
_entity_poly.pdbx_strand_id
1 'polypeptide(L)' 'EHVQFVERHITNGEETVRFDSKVGVYEAVTERGRQDADYWNSQKELLESRRASVDNYCGHNYEGS' A
#
# COMPACT_ATOMS: atom_id res chain seq x y z
N GLU A 1 -21.10 -3.57 0.50
CA GLU A 1 -20.00 -3.65 -0.49
C GLU A 1 -18.67 -3.82 0.26
N HIS A 2 -17.74 -4.67 -0.18
CA HIS A 2 -16.42 -4.78 0.45
C HIS A 2 -15.47 -3.79 -0.23
N VAL A 3 -15.27 -2.62 0.39
CA VAL A 3 -14.25 -1.66 -0.05
C VAL A 3 -12.88 -2.31 0.20
N GLN A 4 -12.01 -2.25 -0.80
CA GLN A 4 -10.64 -2.74 -0.70
C GLN A 4 -9.71 -1.54 -0.85
N PHE A 5 -8.92 -1.27 0.19
CA PHE A 5 -7.87 -0.27 0.12
C PHE A 5 -6.63 -0.88 -0.56
N VAL A 6 -6.15 -0.20 -1.60
CA VAL A 6 -4.94 -0.57 -2.33
C VAL A 6 -4.04 0.66 -2.43
N GLU A 7 -2.83 0.57 -1.88
CA GLU A 7 -1.80 1.61 -1.98
C GLU A 7 -0.73 1.16 -2.99
N ARG A 8 -0.34 2.03 -3.92
CA ARG A 8 0.68 1.73 -4.94
C ARG A 8 1.79 2.75 -4.88
N HIS A 9 3.02 2.27 -4.81
CA HIS A 9 4.22 3.10 -4.85
C HIS A 9 4.87 2.96 -6.21
N ILE A 10 4.90 4.08 -6.93
CA ILE A 10 5.39 4.16 -8.31
C ILE A 10 6.66 5.01 -8.30
N THR A 11 7.78 4.39 -8.65
CA THR A 11 9.08 5.06 -8.76
C THR A 11 9.52 5.05 -10.22
N ASN A 12 9.86 6.21 -10.78
CA ASN A 12 10.26 6.36 -12.19
C ASN A 12 9.25 5.77 -13.20
N GLY A 13 7.95 5.85 -12.89
CA GLY A 13 6.88 5.31 -13.73
C GLY A 13 6.65 3.80 -13.60
N GLU A 14 7.42 3.11 -12.75
CA GLU A 14 7.28 1.67 -12.47
C GLU A 14 6.72 1.46 -11.06
N GLU A 15 5.71 0.61 -10.93
CA GLU A 15 5.19 0.19 -9.62
C GLU A 15 6.23 -0.71 -8.93
N THR A 16 6.77 -0.26 -7.80
CA THR A 16 7.80 -1.00 -7.06
C THR A 16 7.22 -1.77 -5.88
N VAL A 17 6.22 -1.20 -5.18
CA VAL A 17 5.59 -1.77 -3.99
C VAL A 17 4.08 -1.53 -4.00
N ARG A 18 3.31 -2.52 -3.52
CA ARG A 18 1.86 -2.44 -3.37
C ARG A 18 1.42 -2.90 -1.99
N PHE A 19 0.54 -2.15 -1.33
CA PHE A 19 -0.22 -2.64 -0.18
C PHE A 19 -1.62 -3.04 -0.62
N ASP A 20 -2.08 -4.19 -0.18
CA ASP A 20 -3.46 -4.62 -0.33
C ASP A 20 -4.04 -4.90 1.05
N SER A 21 -5.12 -4.22 1.41
CA SER A 21 -5.79 -4.44 2.69
C SER A 21 -6.33 -5.85 2.90
N LYS A 22 -6.63 -6.62 1.84
CA LYS A 22 -6.99 -8.04 1.95
C LYS A 22 -5.81 -8.91 2.34
N VAL A 23 -4.62 -8.53 1.88
CA VAL A 23 -3.36 -9.24 2.18
C VAL A 23 -2.80 -8.74 3.52
N GLY A 24 -2.98 -7.46 3.82
CA GLY A 24 -2.57 -6.81 5.06
C GLY A 24 -1.07 -6.56 5.18
N VAL A 25 -0.30 -6.67 4.09
CA VAL A 25 1.14 -6.42 4.03
C VAL A 25 1.52 -5.75 2.72
N TYR A 26 2.71 -5.15 2.69
CA TYR A 26 3.31 -4.61 1.48
C TYR A 26 3.98 -5.72 0.67
N GLU A 27 3.65 -5.79 -0.61
CA GLU A 27 4.22 -6.72 -1.59
C GLU A 27 5.13 -5.94 -2.54
N ALA A 28 6.34 -6.47 -2.75
CA ALA A 28 7.24 -5.95 -3.76
C ALA A 28 6.81 -6.43 -5.15
N VAL A 29 6.55 -5.49 -6.05
CA VAL A 29 6.17 -5.76 -7.44
C VAL A 29 7.43 -5.96 -8.29
N THR A 30 8.51 -5.28 -7.92
CA THR A 30 9.83 -5.44 -8.53
C THR A 30 10.88 -5.77 -7.48
N GLU A 31 12.04 -6.27 -7.92
CA GLU A 31 13.13 -6.63 -7.01
C GLU A 31 13.62 -5.43 -6.17
N ARG A 32 13.58 -4.23 -6.75
CA ARG A 32 13.93 -2.98 -6.06
C ARG A 32 13.01 -2.69 -4.87
N GLY A 33 11.71 -2.92 -5.04
CA GLY A 33 10.73 -2.74 -3.99
C GLY A 33 10.80 -3.78 -2.87
N ARG A 34 11.62 -4.83 -3.00
CA ARG A 34 11.76 -5.87 -1.97
C ARG A 34 12.28 -5.29 -0.65
N GLN A 35 13.28 -4.41 -0.73
CA GLN A 35 13.85 -3.78 0.46
C GLN A 35 12.85 -2.85 1.13
N ASP A 36 12.12 -2.05 0.34
CA ASP A 36 11.08 -1.15 0.84
C ASP A 36 9.91 -1.93 1.47
N ALA A 37 9.44 -2.99 0.81
CA ALA A 37 8.38 -3.84 1.32
C ALA A 37 8.77 -4.52 2.63
N ASP A 38 10.00 -5.06 2.74
CA ASP A 38 10.49 -5.69 3.97
C ASP A 38 10.60 -4.67 5.12
N TYR A 39 11.14 -3.47 4.82
CA TYR A 39 11.23 -2.39 5.78
C TYR A 39 9.86 -1.96 6.32
N TRP A 40 8.86 -1.80 5.45
CA TRP A 40 7.51 -1.43 5.86
C TRP A 40 6.76 -2.56 6.55
N ASN A 41 6.99 -3.81 6.12
CA ASN A 41 6.43 -4.98 6.79
C ASN A 41 7.01 -5.20 8.20
N SER A 42 8.22 -4.72 8.45
CA SER A 42 8.79 -4.68 9.80
C SER A 42 8.10 -3.66 10.71
N GLN A 43 7.36 -2.69 10.18
CA GLN A 43 6.67 -1.66 10.96
C GLN A 43 5.23 -2.05 11.29
N LYS A 44 5.05 -2.75 12.41
CA LYS A 44 3.73 -3.25 12.84
C LYS A 44 2.68 -2.15 12.98
N GLU A 45 3.02 -1.00 13.57
CA GLU A 45 2.07 0.11 13.75
C GLU A 45 1.56 0.66 12.41
N LEU A 46 2.45 0.75 11.40
CA LEU A 46 2.10 1.16 10.05
C LEU A 46 1.13 0.18 9.40
N LEU A 47 1.41 -1.13 9.49
CA LEU A 47 0.56 -2.18 8.93
C LEU A 47 -0.83 -2.19 9.57
N GLU A 48 -0.91 -2.08 10.90
CA GLU A 48 -2.18 -2.06 11.62
C GLU A 48 -3.02 -0.82 11.24
N SER A 49 -2.39 0.35 11.12
CA SER A 49 -3.06 1.58 10.66
C SER A 49 -3.58 1.46 9.22
N ARG A 50 -2.80 0.86 8.31
CA ARG A 50 -3.20 0.63 6.92
C ARG A 50 -4.33 -0.40 6.79
N ARG A 51 -4.29 -1.48 7.59
CA ARG A 51 -5.38 -2.48 7.65
C ARG A 51 -6.68 -1.86 8.14
N ALA A 52 -6.61 -0.94 9.10
CA ALA A 52 -7.78 -0.23 9.61
C ALA A 52 -8.34 0.83 8.64
N SER A 53 -7.55 1.26 7.63
CA SER A 53 -7.95 2.30 6.67
C SER A 53 -8.96 1.84 5.61
N VAL A 54 -9.29 0.53 5.57
CA VAL A 54 -10.33 -0.06 4.70
C VAL A 54 -11.70 0.60 4.85
N ASP A 55 -11.99 1.16 6.03
CA ASP A 55 -13.27 1.78 6.34
C ASP A 55 -13.37 3.26 5.92
N ASN A 56 -12.23 3.94 5.68
CA ASN A 56 -12.21 5.42 5.60
C ASN A 56 -11.89 6.01 4.22
N TYR A 57 -11.48 5.21 3.23
CA TYR A 57 -10.99 5.76 1.95
C TYR A 57 -11.99 5.59 0.79
N CYS A 58 -13.24 5.98 1.00
CA CYS A 58 -14.08 6.49 -0.09
C CYS A 58 -13.98 8.01 -0.06
N GLY A 59 -12.95 8.63 -0.65
CA GLY A 59 -12.94 10.10 -0.65
C GLY A 59 -11.77 10.89 -1.25
N HIS A 60 -10.61 10.31 -1.56
CA HIS A 60 -9.52 11.13 -2.10
C HIS A 60 -8.89 10.47 -3.32
N ASN A 61 -9.61 10.60 -4.44
CA ASN A 61 -8.94 10.78 -5.72
C ASN A 61 -7.99 11.98 -5.53
N TYR A 62 -6.69 11.72 -5.50
CA TYR A 62 -5.71 12.76 -5.77
C TYR A 62 -5.93 13.21 -7.22
N GLU A 63 -6.67 14.30 -7.38
CA GLU A 63 -6.62 15.14 -8.56
C GLU A 63 -5.18 15.66 -8.64
N GLY A 64 -4.35 14.95 -9.41
CA GLY A 64 -3.04 15.38 -9.81
C GLY A 64 -3.09 15.84 -11.27
N SER A 65 -3.48 17.10 -11.48
CA SER A 65 -3.12 17.92 -12.65
C SER A 65 -3.28 19.39 -12.30
#